data_AF-A0A9D9FXS9-F1
#
_entry.id   AF-A0A9D9FXS9-F1
#
_cell.length_a   1.000
_cell.length_b   1.000
_cell.length_c   1.000
_cell.angle_alpha   90.00
_cell.angle_beta   90.00
_cell.angle_gamma   90.00
#
_symmetry.space_group_name_H-M   'P 1'
#
loop_
_entity.id
_entity.type
_entity.pdbx_description
1 polymer ?
#
loop_
_entity_poly.entity_id
_entity_poly.type
_entity_poly.pdbx_seq_one_letter_code
_entity_poly.pdbx_strand_id
1 'polypeptide(L)'
;MTAMSPEEVSERLVEAFEVVAATAKSDGPRAVLASWPEFRGKSQKRRRTYSPAAISRAEEAITWFSRIEDPDSRRALQFEIMCKAGEARFSRICEKYGWKRTTVASRNKVTLKKLAREL
;
A
#
# COMPACT_ATOMS: atom_id res chain seq x y z
N MET A 1 -18.28 -6.94 12.93
CA MET A 1 -17.04 -6.34 12.40
C MET A 1 -17.31 -4.86 12.24
N THR A 2 -16.57 -4.00 12.92
CA THR A 2 -16.74 -2.54 12.81
C THR A 2 -16.26 -2.14 11.43
N ALA A 3 -17.14 -1.60 10.59
CA ALA A 3 -16.77 -1.14 9.25
C ALA A 3 -15.63 -0.12 9.37
N MET A 4 -14.50 -0.39 8.71
CA MET A 4 -13.40 0.57 8.66
C MET A 4 -13.75 1.73 7.74
N SER A 5 -13.26 2.92 8.04
CA SER A 5 -13.29 4.04 7.10
C SER A 5 -12.25 3.84 5.98
N PRO A 6 -12.48 4.41 4.78
CA PRO A 6 -11.48 4.42 3.70
C PRO A 6 -10.13 5.00 4.12
N GLU A 7 -10.14 6.00 5.00
CA GLU A 7 -8.97 6.64 5.58
C GLU A 7 -8.18 5.66 6.44
N GLU A 8 -8.84 4.95 7.37
CA GLU A 8 -8.20 3.91 8.20
C GLU A 8 -7.63 2.76 7.37
N VAL A 9 -8.32 2.35 6.29
CA VAL A 9 -7.78 1.35 5.35
C VAL A 9 -6.51 1.88 4.71
N SER A 10 -6.51 3.12 4.22
CA SER A 10 -5.31 3.70 3.61
C SER A 10 -4.16 3.80 4.61
N GLU A 11 -4.41 4.21 5.85
CA GLU A 11 -3.38 4.32 6.89
C GLU A 11 -2.79 2.95 7.24
N ARG A 12 -3.62 1.92 7.41
CA ARG A 12 -3.15 0.56 7.65
C ARG A 12 -2.33 -0.01 6.49
N LEU A 13 -2.70 0.30 5.25
CA LEU A 13 -1.91 -0.11 4.08
C LEU A 13 -0.55 0.59 4.04
N VAL A 14 -0.47 1.87 4.43
CA VAL A 14 0.81 2.60 4.55
C VAL A 14 1.67 1.99 5.65
N GLU A 15 1.11 1.77 6.85
CA GLU A 15 1.84 1.12 7.95
C GLU A 15 2.31 -0.28 7.54
N ALA A 16 1.45 -1.06 6.87
CA ALA A 16 1.78 -2.39 6.41
C ALA A 16 2.97 -2.38 5.44
N PHE A 17 2.98 -1.47 4.48
CA PHE A 17 4.11 -1.28 3.58
C PHE A 17 5.39 -0.94 4.34
N GLU A 18 5.34 0.02 5.27
CA GLU A 18 6.51 0.44 6.06
C GLU A 18 7.07 -0.72 6.90
N VAL A 19 6.20 -1.48 7.57
CA VAL A 19 6.55 -2.65 8.39
C VAL A 19 7.16 -3.74 7.53
N VAL A 20 6.45 -4.20 6.49
CA VAL A 20 6.91 -5.31 5.63
C VAL A 20 8.21 -4.95 4.92
N ALA A 21 8.36 -3.72 4.42
CA ALA A 21 9.61 -3.26 3.80
C ALA A 21 10.79 -3.26 4.79
N ALA A 22 10.53 -3.05 6.09
CA ALA A 22 11.55 -3.01 7.14
C ALA A 22 11.85 -4.39 7.76
N THR A 23 10.86 -5.26 7.93
CA THR A 23 10.95 -6.47 8.76
C THR A 23 10.97 -7.78 7.97
N ALA A 24 10.34 -7.81 6.80
CA ALA A 24 10.17 -9.08 6.11
C ALA A 24 11.53 -9.58 5.55
N LYS A 25 11.78 -10.88 5.75
CA LYS A 25 12.88 -11.59 5.08
C LYS A 25 12.55 -11.74 3.60
N SER A 26 13.51 -12.15 2.79
CA SER A 26 13.35 -12.26 1.33
C SER A 26 12.15 -13.11 0.88
N ASP A 27 11.67 -14.00 1.75
CA ASP A 27 10.50 -14.86 1.50
C ASP A 27 9.18 -14.24 1.99
N GLY A 28 8.08 -14.53 1.29
CA GLY A 28 6.72 -14.17 1.70
C GLY A 28 6.33 -12.71 1.43
N PRO A 29 5.84 -11.93 2.42
CA PRO A 29 5.33 -10.56 2.24
C PRO A 29 6.31 -9.59 1.56
N ARG A 30 7.62 -9.77 1.73
CA ARG A 30 8.62 -8.97 1.01
C ARG A 30 8.67 -9.29 -0.48
N ALA A 31 8.48 -10.54 -0.86
CA ALA A 31 8.39 -10.95 -2.26
C ALA A 31 7.15 -10.33 -2.92
N VAL A 32 6.04 -10.21 -2.16
CA VAL A 32 4.85 -9.46 -2.60
C VAL A 32 5.22 -8.01 -2.90
N LEU A 33 5.90 -7.31 -1.98
CA LEU A 33 6.35 -5.93 -2.24
C LEU A 33 7.38 -5.83 -3.37
N ALA A 34 8.26 -6.82 -3.53
CA ALA A 34 9.23 -6.86 -4.61
C ALA A 34 8.55 -6.98 -5.99
N SER A 35 7.35 -7.57 -6.05
CA SER A 35 6.53 -7.58 -7.27
C SER A 35 5.87 -6.22 -7.58
N TRP A 36 5.87 -5.28 -6.63
CA TRP A 36 5.25 -3.98 -6.85
C TRP A 36 6.13 -3.11 -7.75
N PRO A 37 5.52 -2.35 -8.69
CA PRO A 37 6.31 -1.54 -9.59
C PRO A 37 7.06 -0.45 -8.82
N GLU A 38 8.32 -0.20 -9.18
CA GLU A 38 9.19 0.83 -8.59
C GLU A 38 9.56 0.63 -7.10
N PHE A 39 9.31 -0.54 -6.50
CA PHE A 39 9.74 -0.79 -5.12
C PHE A 39 11.27 -0.80 -5.02
N ARG A 40 11.84 0.15 -4.27
CA ARG A 40 13.30 0.28 -4.08
C ARG A 40 13.79 -0.28 -2.73
N GLY A 41 12.88 -0.80 -1.91
CA GLY A 41 13.22 -1.37 -0.59
C GLY A 41 13.72 -0.33 0.42
N LYS A 42 13.37 0.96 0.26
CA LYS A 42 13.85 2.05 1.10
C LYS A 42 12.67 2.83 1.68
N SER A 43 11.97 2.23 2.65
CA SER A 43 10.97 2.97 3.41
C SER A 43 11.65 4.07 4.23
N GLN A 44 11.07 5.28 4.23
CA GLN A 44 11.69 6.45 4.86
C GLN A 44 11.66 6.36 6.40
N LYS A 45 10.66 5.66 6.96
CA LYS A 45 10.52 5.42 8.41
C LYS A 45 11.01 4.02 8.78
N ARG A 46 12.33 3.84 8.88
CA ARG A 46 12.89 2.64 9.52
C ARG A 46 12.75 2.74 11.03
N ARG A 47 11.62 2.29 11.59
CA ARG A 47 11.59 1.92 13.01
C ARG A 47 12.49 0.69 13.20
N ARG A 48 13.35 0.72 14.22
CA ARG A 48 14.35 -0.34 14.48
C ARG A 48 13.70 -1.66 14.89
N THR A 49 12.52 -1.62 15.48
CA THR A 49 11.80 -2.79 15.98
C THR A 49 10.30 -2.62 15.81
N TYR A 50 9.63 -3.71 15.47
CA TYR A 50 8.17 -3.84 15.44
C TYR A 50 7.80 -5.05 16.29
N SER A 51 6.66 -4.97 16.99
CA SER A 51 6.17 -6.12 17.75
C SER A 51 5.66 -7.21 16.80
N PRO A 52 5.69 -8.50 17.21
CA PRO A 52 5.14 -9.59 16.40
C PRO A 52 3.69 -9.33 15.96
N ALA A 53 2.86 -8.78 16.86
CA ALA A 53 1.48 -8.42 16.55
C ALA A 53 1.37 -7.31 15.48
N ALA A 54 2.29 -6.34 15.46
CA ALA A 54 2.33 -5.32 14.41
C ALA A 54 2.73 -5.92 13.06
N ILE A 55 3.68 -6.87 13.06
CA ILE A 55 4.07 -7.61 11.86
C ILE A 55 2.88 -8.43 11.33
N SER A 56 2.22 -9.23 12.16
CA SER A 56 1.07 -10.03 11.72
C SER A 56 -0.07 -9.17 11.14
N ARG A 57 -0.37 -8.00 11.74
CA ARG A 57 -1.36 -7.07 11.18
C ARG A 57 -0.92 -6.46 9.85
N ALA A 58 0.37 -6.16 9.70
CA ALA A 58 0.91 -5.64 8.45
C ALA A 58 0.86 -6.70 7.33
N GLU A 59 1.19 -7.94 7.65
CA GLU A 59 1.10 -9.07 6.74
C GLU A 59 -0.36 -9.35 6.33
N GLU A 60 -1.30 -9.26 7.26
CA GLU A 60 -2.73 -9.33 6.93
C GLU A 60 -3.14 -8.19 5.98
N ALA A 61 -2.80 -6.94 6.32
CA ALA A 61 -3.20 -5.79 5.53
C ALA A 61 -2.61 -5.79 4.12
N ILE A 62 -1.39 -6.30 3.92
CA ILE A 62 -0.81 -6.38 2.57
C ILE A 62 -1.57 -7.34 1.66
N THR A 63 -2.27 -8.35 2.22
CA THR A 63 -3.11 -9.25 1.41
C THR A 63 -4.33 -8.56 0.83
N TRP A 64 -4.77 -7.42 1.38
CA TRP A 64 -6.01 -6.76 0.93
C TRP A 64 -5.94 -6.30 -0.54
N PHE A 65 -4.74 -6.07 -1.07
CA PHE A 65 -4.56 -5.77 -2.50
C PHE A 65 -5.04 -6.89 -3.43
N SER A 66 -5.06 -8.16 -2.97
CA SER A 66 -5.59 -9.26 -3.77
C SER A 66 -7.12 -9.18 -3.95
N ARG A 67 -7.81 -8.43 -3.10
CA ARG A 67 -9.27 -8.19 -3.21
C ARG A 67 -9.62 -7.15 -4.29
N ILE A 68 -8.64 -6.38 -4.76
CA ILE A 68 -8.85 -5.38 -5.82
C ILE A 68 -8.75 -6.10 -7.17
N GLU A 69 -9.88 -6.44 -7.79
CA GLU A 69 -9.90 -7.18 -9.06
C GLU A 69 -9.28 -6.40 -10.23
N ASP A 70 -9.61 -5.12 -10.36
CA ASP A 70 -9.11 -4.26 -11.44
C ASP A 70 -7.59 -4.01 -11.29
N PRO A 71 -6.75 -4.51 -12.21
CA PRO A 71 -5.29 -4.41 -12.09
C PRO A 71 -4.79 -2.96 -12.06
N ASP A 72 -5.44 -2.07 -12.81
CA ASP A 72 -5.07 -0.66 -12.87
C ASP A 72 -5.40 0.07 -11.57
N SER A 73 -6.56 -0.22 -10.96
CA SER A 73 -6.93 0.28 -9.63
C SER A 73 -6.00 -0.26 -8.55
N ARG A 74 -5.61 -1.54 -8.63
CA ARG A 74 -4.65 -2.14 -7.71
C ARG A 74 -3.30 -1.42 -7.81
N ARG A 75 -2.77 -1.25 -9.02
CA ARG A 75 -1.49 -0.57 -9.27
C ARG A 75 -1.52 0.91 -8.87
N ALA A 76 -2.62 1.60 -9.16
CA ALA A 76 -2.84 2.99 -8.75
C ALA A 76 -2.80 3.15 -7.23
N LEU A 77 -3.44 2.23 -6.49
CA LEU A 77 -3.42 2.27 -5.03
C LEU A 77 -2.03 1.94 -4.48
N GLN A 78 -1.35 0.92 -5.03
CA GLN A 78 0.03 0.57 -4.65
C GLN A 78 0.96 1.79 -4.75
N PHE A 79 0.88 2.55 -5.83
CA PHE A 79 1.67 3.78 -5.98
C PHE A 79 1.34 4.84 -4.95
N GLU A 80 0.06 5.05 -4.65
CA GLU A 80 -0.32 6.01 -3.60
C GLU A 80 0.25 5.59 -2.24
N ILE A 81 0.14 4.31 -1.87
CA ILE A 81 0.65 3.78 -0.61
C ILE A 81 2.18 3.93 -0.52
N MET A 82 2.92 3.54 -1.57
CA MET A 82 4.36 3.72 -1.64
C MET A 82 4.77 5.20 -1.51
N CYS A 83 4.06 6.10 -2.19
CA CYS A 83 4.34 7.53 -2.12
C CYS A 83 4.05 8.10 -0.72
N LYS A 84 2.96 7.68 -0.07
CA LYS A 84 2.63 8.06 1.31
C LYS A 84 3.66 7.54 2.32
N ALA A 85 4.25 6.38 2.06
CA ALA A 85 5.35 5.80 2.86
C ALA A 85 6.73 6.44 2.59
N GLY A 86 6.81 7.42 1.67
CA GLY A 86 8.02 8.21 1.41
C GLY A 86 8.96 7.66 0.35
N GLU A 87 8.55 6.67 -0.46
CA GLU A 87 9.41 6.11 -1.53
C GLU A 87 9.56 7.09 -2.73
N ALA A 88 8.51 7.88 -3.03
CA ALA A 88 8.50 8.82 -4.16
C ALA A 88 7.43 9.91 -4.03
N ARG A 89 7.53 10.95 -4.87
CA ARG A 89 6.45 11.94 -5.04
C ARG A 89 5.36 11.37 -5.95
N PHE A 90 4.12 11.41 -5.47
CA PHE A 90 2.96 10.87 -6.20
C PHE A 90 2.75 11.46 -7.60
N SER A 91 2.98 12.76 -7.78
CA SER A 91 2.89 13.42 -9.09
C SER A 91 3.87 12.85 -10.11
N ARG A 92 5.13 12.65 -9.68
CA ARG A 92 6.21 12.10 -10.53
C ARG A 92 5.91 10.68 -10.99
N ILE A 93 5.33 9.86 -10.10
CA ILE A 93 4.91 8.50 -10.47
C ILE A 93 3.75 8.55 -11.46
N CYS A 94 2.74 9.39 -11.21
CA CYS A 94 1.62 9.55 -12.15
C CYS A 94 2.11 9.96 -13.54
N GLU A 95 2.98 10.97 -13.64
CA GLU A 95 3.57 11.44 -14.90
C GLU A 95 4.35 10.33 -15.63
N LYS A 96 5.20 9.57 -14.90
CA LYS A 96 5.99 8.47 -15.46
C LYS A 96 5.13 7.40 -16.15
N TYR A 97 3.94 7.13 -15.62
CA TYR A 97 3.01 6.15 -16.16
C TYR A 97 1.92 6.76 -17.06
N GLY A 98 2.03 8.05 -17.41
CA GLY A 98 1.06 8.74 -18.27
C GLY A 98 -0.32 8.96 -17.62
N TRP A 99 -0.40 8.90 -16.29
CA TRP A 99 -1.65 9.07 -15.56
C TRP A 99 -1.85 10.49 -15.07
N LYS A 100 -3.08 11.01 -15.20
CA LYS A 100 -3.47 12.27 -14.56
C LYS A 100 -3.65 12.07 -13.07
N ARG A 101 -2.90 12.81 -12.24
CA ARG A 101 -2.94 12.73 -10.77
C ARG A 101 -4.36 12.78 -10.20
N THR A 102 -5.20 13.69 -10.71
CA THR A 102 -6.59 13.86 -10.25
C THR A 102 -7.44 12.63 -10.53
N THR A 103 -7.26 12.00 -11.70
CA THR A 103 -7.94 10.75 -12.06
C THR A 103 -7.52 9.60 -11.15
N VAL A 104 -6.22 9.48 -10.86
CA VAL A 104 -5.70 8.43 -9.95
C VAL A 104 -6.24 8.62 -8.54
N ALA A 105 -6.23 9.86 -8.03
CA ALA A 105 -6.76 10.17 -6.69
C ALA A 105 -8.26 9.84 -6.58
N SER A 106 -9.07 10.22 -7.58
CA SER A 106 -10.50 9.88 -7.61
C SER A 106 -10.74 8.38 -7.69
N ARG A 107 -9.95 7.65 -8.50
CA ARG A 107 -10.02 6.19 -8.60
C ARG A 107 -9.69 5.54 -7.26
N ASN A 108 -8.59 5.94 -6.62
CA ASN A 108 -8.17 5.37 -5.34
C ASN A 108 -9.18 5.64 -4.23
N LYS A 109 -9.86 6.80 -4.23
CA LYS A 109 -10.97 7.07 -3.30
C LYS A 109 -12.11 6.05 -3.44
N VAL A 110 -12.47 5.68 -4.68
CA VAL A 110 -13.49 4.66 -4.94
C VAL A 110 -12.99 3.27 -4.51
N THR A 111 -11.75 2.93 -4.84
CA THR A 111 -11.14 1.64 -4.47
C THR A 111 -11.06 1.46 -2.95
N LEU A 112 -10.60 2.47 -2.21
CA LEU A 112 -10.55 2.46 -0.75
C LEU A 112 -11.95 2.32 -0.14
N LYS A 113 -12.96 3.00 -0.72
CA LYS A 113 -14.35 2.87 -0.27
C LYS A 113 -14.93 1.47 -0.49
N LYS A 114 -14.54 0.79 -1.57
CA LYS A 114 -14.93 -0.60 -1.83
C LYS A 114 -14.25 -1.54 -0.84
N LEU A 115 -12.93 -1.45 -0.70
CA LEU A 115 -12.16 -2.23 0.27
C LEU A 115 -12.71 -2.09 1.69
N ALA A 116 -12.97 -0.85 2.13
CA ALA A 116 -13.55 -0.55 3.44
C ALA A 116 -14.90 -1.22 3.72
N ARG A 117 -15.67 -1.58 2.68
CA ARG A 117 -16.95 -2.29 2.81
C ARG A 117 -16.80 -3.80 2.83
N GLU A 118 -15.72 -4.31 2.23
CA GLU A 118 -15.44 -5.74 2.08
C GLU A 118 -14.55 -6.29 3.22
N LEU A 119 -13.91 -5.38 3.97
CA LEU A 119 -13.10 -5.65 5.16
C LEU A 119 -13.95 -5.59 6.43
#